data_AF-A0A2U3L0V5-F1
#
_entry.id   AF-A0A2U3L0V5-F1
#
_cell.length_a   1.000
_cell.length_b   1.000
_cell.length_c   1.000
_cell.angle_alpha   90.00
_cell.angle_beta   90.00
_cell.angle_gamma   90.00
#
_symmetry.space_group_name_H-M   'P 1'
#
loop_
_entity.id
_entity.type
_entity.pdbx_description
1 polymer ?
#
loop_
_entity_poly.entity_id
_entity_poly.type
_entity_poly.pdbx_seq_one_letter_code
_entity_poly.pdbx_strand_id
1 'polypeptide(L)'
;MAKRKEHQTAKRMIGRFVIADPEICHGQPTFRGTRILVADVLEQVAAGIAWETIVEEWRGSVSTDAIAEAVRLASQAFREHAAEYTAPEYVLERVHA
;
A
#
# COMPACT_ATOMS: atom_id res chain seq x y z
N MET A 1 -7.57 -36.05 -4.90
CA MET A 1 -6.86 -34.92 -4.25
C MET A 1 -6.67 -33.84 -5.31
N ALA A 2 -7.48 -32.78 -5.24
CA ALA A 2 -7.57 -31.78 -6.29
C ALA A 2 -6.28 -30.94 -6.35
N LYS A 3 -5.73 -30.83 -7.56
CA LYS A 3 -4.58 -29.99 -7.91
C LYS A 3 -4.80 -28.58 -7.34
N ARG A 4 -4.02 -28.20 -6.33
CA ARG A 4 -3.94 -26.81 -5.88
C ARG A 4 -3.46 -26.01 -7.10
N LYS A 5 -4.26 -25.04 -7.53
CA LYS A 5 -3.96 -24.20 -8.70
C LYS A 5 -2.60 -23.52 -8.47
N GLU A 6 -1.57 -24.06 -9.10
CA GLU A 6 -0.31 -23.37 -9.37
C GLU A 6 -0.62 -22.19 -10.30
N HIS A 7 -1.15 -21.12 -9.73
CA HIS A 7 -0.76 -19.80 -10.17
C HIS A 7 0.23 -19.34 -9.12
N GLN A 8 1.49 -19.75 -9.26
CA GLN A 8 2.58 -18.95 -8.69
C GLN A 8 2.45 -17.60 -9.38
N THR A 9 1.78 -16.66 -8.71
CA THR A 9 1.45 -15.34 -9.25
C THR A 9 2.76 -14.60 -9.50
N ALA A 10 3.29 -14.68 -10.72
CA ALA A 10 4.61 -14.15 -11.04
C ALA A 10 4.80 -12.73 -10.47
N LYS A 11 6.03 -12.44 -10.02
CA LYS A 11 6.42 -11.12 -9.52
C LYS A 11 5.87 -10.02 -10.43
N ARG A 12 5.10 -9.10 -9.86
CA ARG A 12 4.45 -8.02 -10.59
C ARG A 12 4.94 -6.65 -10.13
N MET A 13 5.13 -5.78 -11.10
CA MET A 13 5.34 -4.35 -10.86
C MET A 13 3.98 -3.70 -10.61
N ILE A 14 3.83 -2.96 -9.51
CA ILE A 14 2.64 -2.15 -9.23
C ILE A 14 2.93 -0.69 -9.61
N GLY A 15 4.15 -0.22 -9.34
CA GLY A 15 4.64 1.09 -9.74
C GLY A 15 6.13 1.04 -10.06
N ARG A 16 6.81 2.19 -10.11
CA ARG A 16 8.27 2.26 -10.31
C ARG A 16 9.02 1.68 -9.10
N PHE A 17 8.51 1.95 -7.91
CA PHE A 17 9.09 1.59 -6.62
C PHE A 17 8.32 0.50 -5.89
N VAL A 18 7.06 0.23 -6.23
CA VAL A 18 6.26 -0.80 -5.55
C VAL A 18 6.14 -2.08 -6.39
N ILE A 19 6.40 -3.23 -5.76
CA ILE A 19 6.27 -4.56 -6.36
C ILE A 19 5.46 -5.49 -5.46
N ALA A 20 4.91 -6.56 -6.02
CA ALA A 20 4.39 -7.69 -5.27
C ALA A 20 5.02 -8.98 -5.82
N ASP A 21 5.61 -9.77 -4.92
CA ASP A 21 6.37 -10.97 -5.24
C ASP A 21 5.96 -12.08 -4.27
N PRO A 22 5.36 -13.21 -4.70
CA PRO A 22 4.90 -14.25 -3.77
C PRO A 22 5.99 -14.81 -2.86
N GLU A 23 7.26 -14.72 -3.28
CA GLU A 23 8.41 -15.19 -2.53
C GLU A 23 8.87 -14.19 -1.45
N ILE A 24 8.35 -12.95 -1.50
CA ILE A 24 8.66 -11.86 -0.57
C ILE A 24 7.39 -11.46 0.17
N CYS A 25 7.42 -11.52 1.51
CA CYS A 25 6.28 -11.14 2.35
C CYS A 25 4.93 -11.71 1.85
N HIS A 26 4.94 -12.95 1.35
CA HIS A 26 3.76 -13.67 0.85
C HIS A 26 2.99 -12.94 -0.27
N GLY A 27 3.68 -12.13 -1.08
CA GLY A 27 3.06 -11.38 -2.18
C GLY A 27 2.45 -10.04 -1.78
N GLN A 28 2.62 -9.61 -0.52
CA GLN A 28 2.24 -8.26 -0.12
C GLN A 28 3.09 -7.21 -0.84
N PRO A 29 2.55 -6.00 -1.11
CA PRO A 29 3.32 -4.93 -1.72
C PRO A 29 4.53 -4.52 -0.87
N THR A 30 5.71 -4.55 -1.48
CA THR A 30 6.96 -4.06 -0.89
C THR A 30 7.62 -3.02 -1.79
N PHE A 31 8.54 -2.23 -1.21
CA PHE A 31 9.43 -1.40 -2.01
C PHE A 31 10.46 -2.26 -2.74
N ARG A 32 10.67 -1.97 -4.02
CA ARG A 32 11.50 -2.73 -4.95
C ARG A 32 12.92 -2.90 -4.40
N GLY A 33 13.37 -4.16 -4.31
CA GLY A 33 14.69 -4.48 -3.79
C GLY A 33 14.76 -4.53 -2.26
N THR A 34 13.61 -4.42 -1.57
CA THR A 34 13.53 -4.45 -0.11
C THR A 34 12.51 -5.49 0.37
N ARG A 35 12.51 -5.75 1.68
CA ARG A 35 11.42 -6.46 2.39
C ARG A 35 10.56 -5.50 3.23
N ILE A 36 10.62 -4.20 2.92
CA ILE A 36 9.88 -3.17 3.64
C ILE A 36 8.48 -3.11 3.03
N LEU A 37 7.46 -3.35 3.84
CA LEU A 37 6.08 -3.33 3.39
C LEU A 37 5.66 -1.90 3.09
N VAL A 38 4.85 -1.74 2.03
CA VAL A 38 4.22 -0.45 1.76
C VAL A 38 3.29 -0.04 2.90
N ALA A 39 2.64 -1.00 3.56
CA ALA A 39 1.76 -0.77 4.70
C ALA A 39 2.52 -0.08 5.86
N ASP A 40 3.68 -0.61 6.26
CA ASP A 40 4.48 -0.05 7.37
C ASP A 40 4.85 1.42 7.11
N VAL A 41 5.21 1.77 5.87
CA VAL A 41 5.54 3.15 5.48
C VAL A 41 4.29 4.04 5.46
N LEU A 42 3.14 3.53 4.99
CA LEU A 42 1.89 4.27 5.04
C LEU A 42 1.39 4.49 6.48
N GLU A 43 1.63 3.56 7.41
CA GLU A 43 1.37 3.74 8.83
C GLU A 43 2.24 4.85 9.44
N GLN A 44 3.53 4.91 9.10
CA GLN A 44 4.41 6.01 9.50
C GLN A 44 3.93 7.36 8.96
N VAL A 45 3.50 7.40 7.68
CA VAL A 45 2.90 8.60 7.09
C VAL A 45 1.61 8.99 7.82
N ALA A 46 0.74 8.03 8.14
CA ALA A 46 -0.51 8.27 8.86
C ALA A 46 -0.27 8.75 10.30
N ALA A 47 0.82 8.30 10.94
CA ALA A 47 1.28 8.78 12.24
C ALA A 47 1.88 10.21 12.19
N GLY A 48 1.97 10.83 11.01
CA GLY A 48 2.49 12.18 10.84
C GLY A 48 4.01 12.28 10.90
N ILE A 49 4.72 11.16 10.71
CA ILE A 49 6.19 11.16 10.70
C ILE A 49 6.68 11.90 9.44
N ALA A 50 7.64 12.80 9.61
CA ALA A 50 8.26 13.53 8.52
C ALA A 50 8.93 12.54 7.54
N TRP A 51 8.81 12.79 6.24
CA TRP A 51 9.26 11.84 5.24
C TRP A 51 10.77 11.63 5.27
N GLU A 52 11.52 12.67 5.56
CA GLU A 52 12.97 12.61 5.74
C GLU A 52 13.33 11.66 6.88
N THR A 53 12.59 11.69 7.99
CA THR A 53 12.77 10.77 9.11
C THR A 53 12.45 9.33 8.72
N ILE A 54 11.38 9.09 7.96
CA ILE A 54 11.06 7.74 7.43
C ILE A 54 12.22 7.23 6.55
N VAL A 55 12.75 8.08 5.66
CA VAL A 55 13.89 7.73 4.80
C VAL A 55 15.11 7.36 5.64
N GLU A 56 15.40 8.14 6.69
CA GLU A 56 16.51 7.88 7.62
C GLU A 56 16.32 6.57 8.40
N GLU A 57 15.13 6.30 8.92
CA GLU A 57 14.79 5.07 9.65
C GLU A 57 15.02 3.82 8.80
N TRP A 58 14.65 3.88 7.52
CA TRP A 58 14.91 2.83 6.54
C TRP A 58 16.29 2.90 5.89
N ARG A 59 17.19 3.76 6.40
CA ARG A 59 18.58 3.93 5.96
C ARG A 59 18.70 4.23 4.46
N GLY A 60 17.76 4.99 3.92
CA GLY A 60 17.70 5.33 2.50
C GLY A 60 17.16 4.22 1.59
N SER A 61 16.73 3.08 2.13
CA SER A 61 16.16 1.97 1.33
C SER A 61 14.79 2.32 0.74
N VAL A 62 14.11 3.30 1.32
CA VAL A 62 12.86 3.89 0.82
C VAL A 62 13.13 5.37 0.61
N SER A 63 13.04 5.85 -0.63
CA SER A 63 13.22 7.27 -0.96
C SER A 63 11.92 8.06 -0.81
N THR A 64 12.00 9.38 -0.73
CA THR A 64 10.82 10.27 -0.75
C THR A 64 9.95 10.05 -1.99
N ASP A 65 10.55 9.82 -3.17
CA ASP A 65 9.83 9.45 -4.40
C ASP A 65 9.05 8.13 -4.25
N ALA A 66 9.62 7.15 -3.54
CA ALA A 66 8.95 5.88 -3.28
C ALA A 66 7.77 6.07 -2.32
N ILE A 67 7.93 6.89 -1.28
CA ILE A 67 6.83 7.27 -0.35
C ILE A 67 5.72 7.98 -1.13
N ALA A 68 6.06 8.95 -1.99
CA ALA A 68 5.09 9.65 -2.83
C ALA A 68 4.31 8.70 -3.74
N GLU A 69 4.99 7.75 -4.39
CA GLU A 69 4.34 6.75 -5.22
C GLU A 69 3.38 5.88 -4.41
N ALA A 70 3.79 5.43 -3.23
CA ALA A 70 2.94 4.64 -2.33
C ALA A 70 1.68 5.41 -1.92
N VAL A 71 1.81 6.68 -1.51
CA VAL A 71 0.68 7.54 -1.15
C VAL A 71 -0.25 7.77 -2.35
N ARG A 72 0.31 8.00 -3.54
CA ARG A 72 -0.49 8.17 -4.76
C ARG A 72 -1.28 6.91 -5.11
N LEU A 73 -0.65 5.74 -5.01
CA LEU A 73 -1.31 4.44 -5.25
C LEU A 73 -2.39 4.17 -4.21
N ALA A 74 -2.13 4.45 -2.93
CA ALA A 74 -3.12 4.32 -1.85
C ALA A 74 -4.31 5.26 -2.08
N SER A 75 -4.06 6.52 -2.47
CA SER A 75 -5.10 7.49 -2.82
C SER A 75 -5.96 7.02 -4.00
N GLN A 76 -5.34 6.41 -5.02
CA GLN A 76 -6.07 5.84 -6.15
C GLN A 76 -6.94 4.65 -5.72
N ALA A 77 -6.37 3.69 -5.00
CA ALA A 77 -7.11 2.54 -4.48
C ALA A 77 -8.28 2.98 -3.59
N PHE A 78 -8.07 3.97 -2.73
CA PHE A 78 -9.14 4.51 -1.89
C PHE A 78 -10.27 5.11 -2.74
N ARG A 79 -9.97 5.89 -3.79
CA ARG A 79 -11.03 6.42 -4.68
C ARG A 79 -11.80 5.31 -5.40
N GLU A 80 -11.12 4.26 -5.83
CA GLU A 80 -11.72 3.15 -6.57
C GLU A 80 -12.60 2.27 -5.67
N HIS A 81 -12.24 2.14 -4.39
CA HIS A 81 -12.86 1.21 -3.44
C HIS A 81 -13.59 1.90 -2.28
N ALA A 82 -13.72 3.24 -2.26
CA ALA A 82 -14.30 4.01 -1.15
C ALA A 82 -15.68 3.50 -0.71
N ALA A 83 -16.51 3.07 -1.67
CA ALA A 83 -17.84 2.53 -1.41
C ALA A 83 -17.84 1.24 -0.57
N GLU A 84 -16.75 0.48 -0.57
CA GLU A 84 -16.60 -0.74 0.25
C GLU A 84 -16.37 -0.42 1.73
N TYR A 85 -15.91 0.80 2.04
CA TYR A 85 -15.61 1.27 3.39
C TYR A 85 -16.77 2.07 4.01
N THR A 86 -17.97 1.97 3.45
CA THR A 86 -19.14 2.67 3.99
C THR A 86 -19.48 2.13 5.37
N ALA A 87 -19.32 2.96 6.40
CA ALA A 87 -19.71 2.64 7.75
C ALA A 87 -21.23 2.92 7.90
N PRO A 88 -22.09 1.88 8.00
CA PRO A 88 -23.54 2.07 8.08
C PRO A 88 -23.97 2.87 9.32
N GLU A 89 -23.11 2.98 10.33
CA GLU A 89 -23.32 3.80 11.53
C GLU A 89 -23.12 5.32 11.31
N TYR A 90 -22.52 5.75 10.20
CA TYR A 90 -22.29 7.17 9.85
C TYR A 90 -23.10 7.61 8.62
N VAL A 91 -24.33 7.12 8.48
CA VAL A 91 -25.25 7.63 7.45
C VAL A 91 -25.62 9.08 7.79
N LEU A 92 -25.02 10.03 7.08
CA LEU A 92 -25.47 11.41 7.08
C LEU A 92 -26.86 11.43 6.43
N GLU A 93 -27.92 11.65 7.21
CA GLU A 93 -29.24 11.90 6.66
C GLU A 93 -29.15 13.03 5.65
N ARG A 94 -29.84 12.88 4.51
CA ARG A 94 -29.94 13.98 3.55
C ARG A 94 -30.57 15.15 4.29
N VAL A 95 -29.83 16.26 4.42
CA VAL A 95 -30.44 17.53 4.77
C VAL A 95 -31.29 17.92 3.57
N HIS A 96 -32.59 17.65 3.64
CA HIS A 96 -33.54 18.19 2.68
C HIS A 96 -33.56 19.71 2.89
N ALA A 97 -33.03 20.45 1.92
CA ALA A 97 -33.18 21.90 1.83
C ALA A 97 -34.56 22.25 1.24
#